data_AF-A0A3N5SNW8-F1
#
_entry.id   AF-A0A3N5SNW8-F1
#
_cell.length_a   1.000
_cell.length_b   1.000
_cell.length_c   1.000
_cell.angle_alpha   90.00
_cell.angle_beta   90.00
_cell.angle_gamma   90.00
#
_symmetry.space_group_name_H-M   'P 1'
#
loop_
_entity.id
_entity.type
_entity.pdbx_description
1 polymer ?
#
loop_
_entity_poly.entity_id
_entity_poly.type
_entity_poly.pdbx_seq_one_letter_code
_entity_poly.pdbx_strand_id
1 'polypeptide(L)'
;MGWVKEIIDPQARRWEELYRNRWQHDKVVRSTHGVNCTGGCSWNVYVKDGIVTWEMQATDYPPLDASLPPYEPRGCQRGIGFSWYIYSPIRVKYPYARGILIDLWR
;
A
#
# COMPACT_ATOMS: atom_id res chain seq x y z
N MET A 1 22.53 -14.42 42.03
CA MET A 1 21.30 -13.59 42.00
C MET A 1 21.28 -12.84 40.68
N GLY A 2 20.44 -13.28 39.74
CA GLY A 2 20.29 -12.62 38.44
C GLY A 2 19.36 -11.41 38.59
N TRP A 3 19.80 -10.25 38.11
CA TRP A 3 19.11 -8.96 38.19
C TRP A 3 17.96 -8.82 37.18
N VAL A 4 17.67 -9.88 36.42
CA VAL A 4 16.61 -9.93 35.42
C VAL A 4 15.69 -11.09 35.74
N LYS A 5 14.40 -10.79 35.89
CA LYS A 5 13.35 -11.79 36.01
C LYS A 5 12.68 -11.92 34.64
N GLU A 6 12.99 -12.99 33.92
CA GLU A 6 12.22 -13.33 32.72
C GLU A 6 10.83 -13.82 33.13
N ILE A 7 9.81 -13.08 32.71
CA ILE A 7 8.41 -13.42 32.93
C ILE A 7 7.86 -13.92 31.60
N ILE A 8 7.62 -15.22 31.49
CA ILE A 8 6.95 -15.81 30.34
C ILE A 8 5.46 -15.91 30.68
N ASP A 9 4.72 -14.85 30.37
CA ASP A 9 3.27 -14.80 30.51
C ASP A 9 2.62 -14.44 29.16
N PRO A 10 2.22 -15.46 28.36
CA PRO A 10 1.53 -15.24 27.09
C PRO A 10 0.18 -14.52 27.25
N GLN A 11 -0.51 -14.65 28.38
CA GLN A 11 -1.81 -13.98 28.60
C GLN A 11 -1.64 -12.47 28.72
N ALA A 12 -0.56 -12.01 29.36
CA ALA A 12 -0.21 -10.59 29.42
C ALA A 12 0.09 -9.97 28.05
N ARG A 13 0.39 -10.78 27.02
CA ARG A 13 0.74 -10.33 25.65
C ARG A 13 -0.41 -10.38 24.65
N ARG A 14 -1.65 -10.65 25.10
CA ARG A 14 -2.84 -10.70 24.23
C ARG A 14 -3.09 -9.39 23.47
N TRP A 15 -2.71 -8.25 24.03
CA TRP A 15 -2.86 -6.94 23.36
C TRP A 15 -2.10 -6.85 22.02
N GLU A 16 -1.05 -7.65 21.83
CA GLU A 16 -0.28 -7.69 20.57
C GLU A 16 -1.13 -8.17 19.38
N GLU A 17 -2.22 -8.91 19.66
CA GLU A 17 -3.19 -9.34 18.64
C GLU A 17 -3.80 -8.16 17.88
N LEU A 18 -3.96 -7.00 18.53
CA LEU A 18 -4.41 -5.75 17.90
C LEU A 18 -3.55 -5.40 16.66
N TYR A 19 -2.23 -5.39 16.82
CA TYR A 19 -1.31 -5.04 15.74
C TYR A 19 -1.19 -6.14 14.69
N ARG A 20 -1.26 -7.42 15.11
CA ARG A 20 -1.31 -8.55 14.17
C ARG A 20 -2.53 -8.48 13.26
N ASN A 21 -3.70 -8.23 13.83
CA ASN A 21 -4.96 -8.11 13.10
C ASN A 21 -4.98 -6.91 12.16
N ARG A 22 -4.28 -5.82 12.51
CA ARG A 22 -4.08 -4.67 11.62
C ARG A 22 -3.26 -5.02 10.37
N TRP A 23 -2.21 -5.82 10.51
CA TRP A 23 -1.32 -6.22 9.40
C TRP A 23 -1.93 -7.31 8.50
N GLN A 24 -2.73 -8.21 9.07
CA GLN A 24 -3.46 -9.22 8.32
C GLN A 24 -4.39 -8.56 7.28
N HIS A 25 -4.54 -9.21 6.13
CA HIS A 25 -5.27 -8.73 4.96
C HIS A 25 -5.87 -9.91 4.21
N ASP A 26 -6.87 -9.64 3.36
CA ASP A 26 -7.64 -10.67 2.67
C ASP A 26 -6.89 -11.19 1.43
N LYS A 27 -6.27 -10.27 0.69
CA LYS A 27 -5.51 -10.58 -0.52
C LYS A 27 -4.50 -9.50 -0.86
N VAL A 28 -3.55 -9.90 -1.70
CA VAL A 28 -2.54 -9.02 -2.31
C VAL A 28 -2.74 -9.04 -3.82
N VAL A 29 -2.79 -7.87 -4.45
CA VAL A 29 -2.94 -7.72 -5.90
C VAL A 29 -1.72 -7.00 -6.47
N ARG A 30 -1.15 -7.54 -7.55
CA ARG A 30 -0.04 -6.89 -8.25
C ARG A 30 -0.55 -5.69 -9.06
N SER A 31 0.13 -4.55 -8.92
CA SER A 31 -0.13 -3.36 -9.73
C SER A 31 1.14 -2.51 -9.92
N THR A 32 0.98 -1.35 -10.54
CA THR A 32 2.04 -0.35 -10.77
C THR A 32 1.44 1.06 -10.82
N HIS A 33 2.26 2.10 -10.73
CA HIS A 33 1.80 3.50 -10.81
C HIS A 33 2.00 4.02 -12.24
N GLY A 34 0.89 4.25 -12.95
CA GLY A 34 0.87 4.82 -14.31
C GLY A 34 1.11 6.33 -14.35
N VAL A 35 2.16 6.80 -13.67
CA VAL A 35 2.57 8.22 -13.64
C VAL A 35 3.94 8.37 -14.30
N ASN A 36 4.17 9.51 -14.97
CA ASN A 36 5.41 9.76 -15.70
C ASN A 36 6.60 10.05 -14.76
N CYS A 37 7.12 9.00 -14.11
CA CYS A 37 8.19 9.09 -13.12
C CYS A 37 9.42 8.24 -13.43
N THR A 38 9.44 7.57 -14.59
CA THR A 38 10.46 6.59 -15.05
C THR A 38 10.65 5.36 -14.15
N GLY A 39 9.94 5.30 -13.01
CA GLY A 39 10.12 4.26 -12.01
C GLY A 39 9.71 2.87 -12.49
N GLY A 40 8.54 2.71 -13.10
CA GLY A 40 8.06 1.39 -13.53
C GLY A 40 8.01 0.34 -12.41
N CYS A 41 7.87 0.78 -11.15
CA CYS A 41 7.94 -0.09 -9.99
C CYS A 41 6.68 -0.96 -9.90
N SER A 42 6.84 -2.26 -9.70
CA SER A 42 5.80 -3.21 -9.30
C SER A 42 5.52 -3.12 -7.80
N TRP A 43 4.24 -3.16 -7.45
CA TRP A 43 3.73 -3.03 -6.09
C TRP A 43 2.77 -4.16 -5.76
N ASN A 44 2.81 -4.58 -4.49
CA ASN A 44 1.84 -5.43 -3.83
C ASN A 44 0.80 -4.54 -3.15
N VAL A 45 -0.43 -4.51 -3.68
CA VAL A 45 -1.56 -3.73 -3.15
C VAL A 45 -2.36 -4.61 -2.19
N TYR A 46 -2.47 -4.20 -0.94
CA TYR A 46 -3.11 -4.97 0.13
C TYR A 46 -4.58 -4.59 0.26
N VAL A 47 -5.45 -5.59 0.19
CA VAL A 47 -6.90 -5.45 0.38
C VAL A 47 -7.30 -6.11 1.68
N LYS A 48 -8.06 -5.39 2.52
CA LYS A 48 -8.60 -5.88 3.79
C LYS A 48 -10.04 -5.40 3.92
N ASP A 49 -10.93 -6.26 4.36
CA ASP A 49 -12.37 -6.00 4.46
C ASP A 49 -12.96 -5.46 3.15
N GLY A 50 -12.46 -5.98 2.01
CA GLY A 50 -12.89 -5.57 0.67
C GLY A 50 -12.43 -4.18 0.21
N ILE A 51 -11.60 -3.46 0.98
CA ILE A 51 -11.06 -2.14 0.60
C ILE A 51 -9.54 -2.17 0.44
N VAL A 52 -9.00 -1.32 -0.43
CA VAL A 52 -7.54 -1.12 -0.53
C VAL A 52 -7.08 -0.36 0.70
N THR A 53 -6.03 -0.85 1.37
CA THR A 53 -5.59 -0.28 2.65
C THR A 53 -4.20 0.35 2.57
N TRP A 54 -3.22 -0.37 2.03
CA TRP A 54 -1.87 0.13 1.77
C TRP A 54 -1.23 -0.62 0.61
N GLU A 55 -0.03 -0.21 0.22
CA GLU A 55 0.82 -0.90 -0.74
C GLU A 55 2.23 -1.08 -0.19
N MET A 56 2.93 -2.12 -0.62
CA MET A 56 4.37 -2.30 -0.38
C MET A 56 5.03 -2.68 -1.69
N GLN A 57 6.33 -2.41 -1.84
CA GLN A 57 7.04 -2.81 -3.05
C GLN A 57 6.99 -4.34 -3.24
N ALA A 58 6.82 -4.77 -4.48
CA ALA A 58 7.09 -6.15 -4.85
C ALA A 58 8.61 -6.36 -4.97
N THR A 59 9.09 -7.54 -4.61
CA THR A 59 10.52 -7.85 -4.52
C THR A 59 10.92 -9.12 -5.29
N ASP A 60 10.26 -9.36 -6.41
CA ASP A 60 10.37 -10.59 -7.21
C ASP A 60 10.55 -10.30 -8.71
N TYR A 61 11.26 -9.22 -9.03
CA TYR A 61 11.75 -9.01 -10.38
C TYR A 61 12.73 -10.14 -10.74
N PRO A 62 12.76 -10.59 -12.01
CA PRO A 62 13.77 -11.51 -12.46
C PRO A 62 15.18 -10.91 -12.28
N PRO A 63 16.15 -11.63 -11.72
CA PRO A 63 17.53 -11.17 -11.67
C PRO A 63 18.08 -11.05 -13.09
N LEU A 64 18.81 -9.98 -13.37
CA LEU A 64 19.45 -9.78 -14.67
C LEU A 64 20.67 -10.68 -14.85
N ASP A 65 21.53 -10.71 -13.83
CA ASP A 65 22.80 -11.44 -13.81
C ASP A 65 23.24 -11.66 -12.35
N ALA A 66 23.97 -12.74 -12.07
CA ALA A 66 24.41 -13.08 -10.71
C ALA A 66 25.52 -12.15 -10.15
N SER A 67 26.25 -11.45 -11.02
CA SER A 67 27.28 -10.48 -10.63
C SER A 67 26.73 -9.08 -10.32
N LEU A 68 25.47 -8.81 -10.69
CA LEU A 68 24.83 -7.51 -10.50
C LEU A 68 23.88 -7.52 -9.30
N PRO A 69 23.75 -6.38 -8.59
CA PRO A 69 22.74 -6.26 -7.56
C PRO A 69 21.32 -6.35 -8.16
N PRO A 70 20.37 -6.96 -7.44
CA PRO A 70 18.97 -7.02 -7.84
C PRO A 70 18.33 -5.61 -7.86
N TYR A 71 17.22 -5.45 -8.59
CA TYR A 71 16.52 -4.16 -8.71
C TYR A 71 15.64 -3.81 -7.50
N GLU A 72 15.28 -4.84 -6.74
CA GLU A 72 14.45 -4.79 -5.57
C GLU A 72 14.99 -3.83 -4.50
N PRO A 73 14.11 -3.10 -3.77
CA PRO A 73 12.65 -3.09 -3.90
C PRO A 73 12.11 -2.04 -4.91
N ARG A 74 12.97 -1.21 -5.51
CA ARG A 74 12.56 0.06 -6.14
C ARG A 74 11.63 0.87 -5.22
N GLY A 75 10.62 1.54 -5.79
CA GLY A 75 9.63 2.33 -5.07
C GLY A 75 10.10 3.74 -4.72
N CYS A 76 9.17 4.57 -4.23
CA CYS A 76 9.47 5.93 -3.74
C CYS A 76 8.38 6.41 -2.76
N GLN A 77 8.62 7.53 -2.08
CA GLN A 77 7.69 8.14 -1.13
C GLN A 77 6.37 8.60 -1.76
N ARG A 78 6.33 8.83 -3.08
CA ARG A 78 5.10 9.19 -3.78
C ARG A 78 4.25 7.94 -4.06
N GLY A 79 4.91 6.84 -4.41
CA GLY A 79 4.26 5.57 -4.68
C GLY A 79 3.65 4.93 -3.43
N ILE A 80 4.36 4.95 -2.29
CA ILE A 80 3.87 4.37 -1.03
C ILE A 80 2.61 5.07 -0.49
N GLY A 81 2.33 6.30 -0.93
CA GLY A 81 1.16 7.08 -0.54
C GLY A 81 0.00 7.04 -1.53
N PHE A 82 0.06 6.24 -2.60
CA PHE A 82 -0.93 6.32 -3.69
C PHE A 82 -2.33 5.83 -3.30
N SER A 83 -2.41 4.80 -2.45
CA SER A 83 -3.65 4.25 -1.89
C SER A 83 -4.54 5.30 -1.22
N TRP A 84 -3.98 6.41 -0.75
CA TRP A 84 -4.75 7.56 -0.23
C TRP A 84 -5.74 8.11 -1.26
N TYR A 85 -5.36 8.22 -2.53
CA TYR A 85 -6.19 8.83 -3.58
C TYR A 85 -7.50 8.09 -3.81
N ILE A 86 -7.57 6.79 -3.47
CA ILE A 86 -8.75 5.95 -3.72
C ILE A 86 -9.98 6.49 -2.95
N TYR A 87 -9.77 6.96 -1.72
CA TYR A 87 -10.83 7.42 -0.81
C TYR A 87 -10.67 8.87 -0.35
N SER A 88 -9.63 9.56 -0.84
CA SER A 88 -9.34 10.95 -0.52
C SER A 88 -10.49 11.91 -0.87
N PRO A 89 -10.55 13.09 -0.23
CA PRO A 89 -11.53 14.13 -0.56
C PRO A 89 -11.42 14.66 -2.00
N ILE A 90 -10.31 14.40 -2.71
CA ILE A 90 -10.09 14.84 -4.09
C ILE A 90 -10.44 13.78 -5.13
N ARG A 91 -10.97 12.62 -4.71
CA ARG A 91 -11.43 11.59 -5.65
C ARG A 91 -12.61 12.11 -6.48
N VAL A 92 -12.43 12.22 -7.79
CA VAL A 92 -13.52 12.47 -8.73
C VAL A 92 -14.44 11.24 -8.77
N LYS A 93 -15.70 11.41 -8.34
CA LYS A 93 -16.70 10.33 -8.25
C LYS A 93 -17.71 10.32 -9.40
N TYR A 94 -17.89 11.47 -10.06
CA TYR A 94 -18.89 11.68 -11.10
C TYR A 94 -18.29 12.49 -12.25
N PRO A 95 -18.84 12.40 -13.47
CA PRO A 95 -18.54 13.35 -14.53
C PRO A 95 -18.99 14.76 -14.11
N TYR A 96 -18.13 15.75 -14.26
CA TYR A 96 -18.46 17.15 -14.00
C TYR A 96 -18.44 17.94 -15.30
N ALA A 97 -19.36 18.90 -15.42
CA ALA A 97 -19.34 19.93 -16.45
C ALA A 97 -19.56 21.29 -15.79
N ARG A 98 -19.01 22.34 -16.41
CA ARG A 98 -19.14 23.71 -15.91
C ARG A 98 -20.59 24.17 -16.04
N GLY A 99 -21.19 24.68 -14.97
CA GLY A 99 -22.62 25.02 -14.89
C GLY A 99 -23.15 25.82 -16.07
N ILE A 100 -22.50 26.94 -16.39
CA ILE A 100 -22.87 27.81 -17.53
C ILE A 100 -22.95 27.05 -18.85
N LEU A 101 -22.08 26.05 -19.07
CA LEU A 101 -22.13 25.24 -20.30
C LEU A 101 -23.32 24.27 -20.31
N ILE A 102 -23.69 23.73 -19.15
CA ILE A 102 -24.88 22.88 -19.02
C ILE A 102 -26.14 23.73 -19.26
N ASP A 103 -26.17 24.95 -18.74
CA ASP A 103 -27.31 25.86 -18.88
C ASP A 103 -27.52 26.31 -20.34
N LEU A 104 -26.45 26.53 -21.11
CA LEU A 104 -26.52 26.85 -22.54
C LEU A 104 -26.93 25.66 -23.42
N TRP A 105 -26.72 24.42 -22.95
CA TRP A 105 -27.07 23.22 -23.68
C TRP A 105 -28.55 22.82 -23.50
N ARG A 106 -29.17 23.24 -22.41
CA ARG A 106 -30.60 23.01 -22.09
C ARG A 106 -31.49 24.05 -22.77
#